data_AF-A0A2D7K445-F1
#
_entry.id   AF-A0A2D7K445-F1
#
_cell.length_a   1.000
_cell.length_b   1.000
_cell.length_c   1.000
_cell.angle_alpha   90.00
_cell.angle_beta   90.00
_cell.angle_gamma   90.00
#
_symmetry.space_group_name_H-M   'P 1'
#
loop_
_entity.id
_entity.type
_entity.pdbx_description
1 polymer ?
#
loop_
_entity_poly.entity_id
_entity_poly.type
_entity_poly.pdbx_seq_one_letter_code
_entity_poly.pdbx_strand_id
1 'polypeptide(L)' 'MKLTPNFSVRELTKSQTAERKGIDNTPTEEHIENLKLLCENILQPIRDEWGVVSVSSGYRSPSLCQAIGS' A
#
# COMPACT_ATOMS: atom_id res chain seq x y z
N MET A 1 -3.19 7.42 8.38
CA MET A 1 -1.82 7.86 8.64
C MET A 1 -1.09 8.12 7.33
N LYS A 2 -0.28 9.19 7.25
CA LYS A 2 0.62 9.45 6.12
C LYS A 2 1.93 8.66 6.30
N LEU A 3 2.46 8.12 5.20
CA LEU A 3 3.76 7.43 5.18
C LEU A 3 4.86 8.40 4.76
N THR A 4 4.56 9.23 3.76
CA THR A 4 5.35 10.39 3.32
C THR A 4 4.38 11.53 2.95
N PRO A 5 4.83 12.71 2.49
CA PRO A 5 3.92 13.79 2.10
C PRO A 5 2.85 13.36 1.09
N ASN A 6 3.24 12.57 0.08
CA ASN A 6 2.33 12.18 -1.01
C ASN A 6 1.63 10.83 -0.81
N PHE A 7 2.15 9.93 0.03
CA PHE A 7 1.60 8.58 0.20
C PHE A 7 1.00 8.35 1.60
N SER A 8 -0.05 7.52 1.67
CA SER A 8 -0.73 7.18 2.93
C SER A 8 -0.92 5.68 3.12
N VAL A 9 -1.05 5.24 4.37
CA VAL A 9 -1.36 3.83 4.67
C VAL A 9 -2.62 3.38 3.92
N ARG A 10 -3.69 4.19 3.93
CA ARG A 10 -4.95 3.86 3.26
C ARG A 10 -4.77 3.64 1.76
N GLU A 11 -3.97 4.46 1.10
CA GLU A 11 -3.67 4.31 -0.33
C GLU A 11 -2.89 3.01 -0.59
N LEU A 12 -1.91 2.72 0.26
CA LEU A 12 -1.05 1.55 0.15
C LEU A 12 -1.72 0.25 0.64
N THR A 13 -2.89 0.29 1.28
CA THR A 13 -3.62 -0.90 1.75
C THR A 13 -4.99 -1.08 1.11
N LYS A 14 -5.42 -0.15 0.26
CA LYS A 14 -6.73 -0.23 -0.40
C LYS A 14 -6.78 -1.42 -1.35
N SER A 15 -7.87 -2.18 -1.28
CA SER A 15 -8.15 -3.26 -2.22
C SER A 15 -9.65 -3.42 -2.41
N GLN A 16 -10.15 -3.18 -3.63
CA GLN A 16 -11.56 -3.43 -3.95
C GLN A 16 -11.92 -4.91 -3.81
N THR A 17 -10.99 -5.82 -4.09
CA THR A 17 -11.23 -7.26 -3.92
C THR A 17 -11.41 -7.61 -2.45
N ALA A 18 -10.62 -7.00 -1.56
CA ALA A 18 -10.78 -7.19 -0.13
C ALA A 18 -12.15 -6.70 0.36
N GLU A 19 -12.54 -5.48 -0.05
CA GLU A 19 -13.85 -4.90 0.27
C GLU A 19 -15.02 -5.79 -0.21
N ARG A 20 -14.98 -6.25 -1.47
CA ARG A 20 -16.04 -7.08 -2.05
C ARG A 20 -16.12 -8.47 -1.42
N LYS A 21 -14.99 -9.03 -0.99
CA LYS A 21 -14.91 -10.38 -0.41
C LYS A 21 -14.95 -10.38 1.12
N GLY A 22 -15.03 -9.21 1.77
CA GLY A 22 -14.97 -9.09 3.23
C GLY A 22 -13.65 -9.58 3.82
N ILE A 23 -12.54 -9.48 3.07
CA ILE A 23 -11.21 -9.90 3.54
C ILE A 23 -10.58 -8.77 4.34
N ASP A 24 -10.09 -9.08 5.54
CA ASP A 24 -9.27 -8.14 6.31
C ASP A 24 -7.89 -7.97 5.65
N ASN A 25 -7.59 -6.73 5.26
CA ASN A 25 -6.31 -6.33 4.67
C ASN A 25 -5.56 -5.32 5.57
N THR A 26 -5.77 -5.41 6.89
CA THR A 26 -5.11 -4.55 7.86
C THR A 26 -3.63 -4.96 8.04
N PRO A 27 -2.67 -4.05 7.77
CA PRO A 27 -1.26 -4.33 8.00
C PRO A 27 -0.93 -4.35 9.50
N THR A 28 0.15 -5.05 9.86
CA THR A 28 0.76 -4.97 11.20
C THR A 28 1.64 -3.72 11.29
N GLU A 29 2.12 -3.38 12.49
CA GLU A 29 3.09 -2.28 12.67
C GLU A 29 4.36 -2.48 11.84
N GLU A 30 4.88 -3.71 11.77
CA GLU A 30 6.03 -4.06 10.93
C GLU A 30 5.76 -3.82 9.44
N HIS A 31 4.59 -4.24 8.95
CA HIS A 31 4.20 -3.97 7.57
C HIS A 31 4.08 -2.47 7.29
N ILE A 32 3.57 -1.69 8.24
CA ILE A 32 3.47 -0.23 8.12
C ILE A 32 4.85 0.41 8.02
N GLU A 33 5.81 -0.03 8.84
CA GLU A 33 7.19 0.49 8.78
C GLU A 33 7.86 0.15 7.44
N ASN A 34 7.68 -1.08 6.95
CA ASN A 34 8.19 -1.47 5.63
C ASN A 34 7.56 -0.65 4.49
N LEU A 35 6.24 -0.37 4.57
CA LEU A 35 5.57 0.52 3.62
C LEU A 35 6.12 1.95 3.69
N LYS A 36 6.45 2.43 4.89
CA LYS A 36 7.05 3.75 5.09
C LYS A 36 8.40 3.83 4.40
N LEU A 37 9.28 2.84 4.63
CA LEU A 37 10.59 2.76 3.96
C LEU A 37 10.45 2.69 2.43
N LEU A 38 9.49 1.93 1.90
CA LEU A 38 9.21 1.90 0.47
C LEU A 38 8.80 3.29 -0.06
N CYS A 39 7.92 3.98 0.67
CA CYS A 39 7.49 5.31 0.27
C CYS A 39 8.64 6.32 0.34
N GLU A 40 9.43 6.32 1.41
CA GLU A 40 10.54 7.27 1.63
C GLU A 40 11.66 7.09 0.61
N ASN A 41 12.06 5.85 0.34
CA ASN A 41 13.27 5.59 -0.45
C ASN A 41 12.99 5.43 -1.95
N ILE A 42 11.75 5.11 -2.34
CA ILE A 42 11.42 4.77 -3.73
C ILE A 42 10.28 5.65 -4.25
N LEU A 43 9.08 5.53 -3.68
CA LEU A 43 7.89 6.13 -4.30
C LEU A 43 7.90 7.66 -4.22
N GLN A 44 8.36 8.23 -3.10
CA GLN A 44 8.42 9.67 -2.90
C GLN A 44 9.45 10.33 -3.83
N PRO A 45 10.70 9.85 -3.94
CA PRO A 45 11.63 10.34 -4.96
C PRO A 45 11.06 10.26 -6.38
N ILE A 46 10.39 9.15 -6.73
CA ILE A 46 9.76 9.01 -8.04
C ILE A 46 8.67 10.07 -8.25
N ARG A 47 7.83 10.29 -7.23
CA ARG A 47 6.77 11.29 -7.27
C ARG A 47 7.31 12.71 -7.43
N ASP A 48 8.43 13.00 -6.78
CA ASP A 48 9.05 14.33 -6.80
C ASP A 48 9.71 14.64 -8.15
N GLU A 49 10.34 13.64 -8.79
CA GLU A 49 11.02 13.80 -10.08
C GLU A 49 10.06 13.77 -11.28
N TRP A 50 9.12 12.81 -11.30
CA TRP A 50 8.30 12.52 -12.48
C TRP A 50 6.83 12.91 -12.34
N GLY A 51 6.42 13.43 -11.18
CA GLY A 51 5.03 13.81 -10.93
C GLY A 51 4.15 12.61 -10.58
N VAL A 52 3.00 12.46 -11.23
CA VAL A 52 1.93 11.58 -10.71
C VAL A 52 2.30 10.09 -10.73
N VAL A 53 2.53 9.53 -9.54
CA VAL A 53 2.58 8.08 -9.29
C VAL A 53 1.23 7.62 -8.72
N SER A 54 0.61 6.63 -9.36
CA SER A 54 -0.63 6.00 -8.89
C SER A 54 -0.36 4.61 -8.33
N VAL A 55 -0.73 4.39 -7.07
CA VAL A 55 -0.60 3.10 -6.41
C VAL A 55 -1.97 2.45 -6.27
N SER A 56 -2.16 1.27 -6.84
CA SER A 56 -3.40 0.51 -6.70
C SER A 56 -3.50 -0.24 -5.37
N SER A 57 -2.36 -0.70 -4.86
CA SER A 57 -2.15 -1.34 -3.54
C SER A 57 -0.65 -1.52 -3.32
N GLY A 58 -0.17 -1.36 -2.08
CA GLY A 58 1.20 -1.69 -1.66
C GLY A 58 1.26 -2.98 -0.85
N TYR A 59 0.48 -3.07 0.23
CA TYR A 59 0.36 -4.25 1.09
C TYR A 59 -0.85 -5.10 0.71
N ARG A 60 -0.67 -6.41 0.75
CA ARG A 60 -1.72 -7.41 0.58
C ARG A 60 -1.52 -8.53 1.60
N SER A 61 -2.55 -8.81 2.39
CA SER A 61 -2.55 -9.91 3.34
C SER A 61 -2.47 -11.26 2.61
N PRO A 62 -1.99 -12.33 3.27
CA PRO A 62 -1.90 -13.65 2.64
C PRO A 62 -3.23 -14.15 2.06
N SER A 63 -4.33 -13.91 2.76
CA SER A 63 -5.69 -14.25 2.29
C SER A 63 -6.09 -13.45 1.05
N LEU A 64 -5.74 -12.17 1.00
CA LEU A 64 -5.97 -11.35 -0.19
C LEU A 64 -5.11 -11.83 -1.38
N CYS A 65 -3.83 -12.16 -1.17
CA CYS A 65 -2.95 -12.70 -2.23
C CYS A 65 -3.52 -13.98 -2.84
N GLN A 66 -3.97 -14.92 -1.99
CA GLN A 66 -4.64 -16.14 -2.45
C GLN A 66 -5.92 -15.82 -3.25
N ALA A 67 -6.74 -14.88 -2.75
CA ALA A 67 -8.00 -14.52 -3.39
C ALA A 67 -7.87 -13.85 -4.77
N ILE A 68 -6.67 -13.37 -5.12
CA ILE A 68 -6.34 -12.73 -6.41
C ILE A 68 -5.31 -13.52 -7.24
N GLY A 69 -4.81 -14.64 -6.74
CA GLY A 69 -3.82 -15.48 -7.46
C GLY A 69 -2.41 -14.88 -7.54
N SER A 70 -1.97 -14.16 -6.50
CA SER A 70 -0.62 -13.55 -6.41
C SER A 70 0.30 -14.32 -5.49
#